data_AF-A0A645G8T0-F1
#
_entry.id   AF-A0A645G8T0-F1
#
_cell.length_a   1.000
_cell.length_b   1.000
_cell.length_c   1.000
_cell.angle_alpha   90.00
_cell.angle_beta   90.00
_cell.angle_gamma   90.00
#
_symmetry.space_group_name_H-M   'P 1'
#
loop_
_entity.id
_entity.type
_entity.pdbx_description
1 polymer ?
#
loop_
_entity_poly.entity_id
_entity_poly.type
_entity_poly.pdbx_seq_one_letter_code
_entity_poly.pdbx_strand_id
1 'polypeptide(L)' 'MEGLVHVSRLSTNQMTLANGMSLVDSLTGKSYRIGDSVKVKLIGVSISAGNVDFELV' A
#
# COMPACT_ATOMS: atom_id res chain seq x y z
N MET A 1 -7.29 -10.71 -9.18
CA MET A 1 -7.79 -9.33 -9.03
C MET A 1 -6.71 -8.56 -8.31
N GLU A 2 -6.31 -7.42 -8.85
CA GLU A 2 -5.27 -6.57 -8.28
C GLU A 2 -5.86 -5.19 -7.94
N GLY A 3 -5.16 -4.44 -7.10
CA GLY A 3 -5.52 -3.07 -6.77
C GLY A 3 -4.42 -2.37 -5.97
N LEU A 4 -4.58 -1.07 -5.77
CA LEU A 4 -3.56 -0.19 -5.23
C LEU A 4 -3.90 0.21 -3.79
N VAL A 5 -2.96 0.00 -2.86
CA VAL A 5 -2.94 0.72 -1.59
C VAL A 5 -1.97 1.89 -1.76
N HIS A 6 -2.49 3.11 -1.81
CA HIS A 6 -1.65 4.29 -1.98
C HIS A 6 -0.79 4.53 -0.72
N VAL A 7 0.45 5.02 -0.88
CA VAL A 7 1.41 5.20 0.22
C VAL A 7 0.88 6.10 1.34
N SER A 8 0.04 7.09 1.00
CA SER A 8 -0.63 7.96 1.98
C SER A 8 -1.63 7.23 2.89
N ARG A 9 -2.01 6.00 2.56
CA ARG A 9 -2.84 5.11 3.39
C ARG A 9 -2.00 4.17 4.25
N LEU A 10 -0.69 4.06 4.00
CA LEU A 10 0.22 3.17 4.73
C LEU A 10 0.85 3.86 5.94
N SER A 11 1.26 5.12 5.76
CA SER A 11 1.80 5.96 6.82
C SER A 11 1.50 7.43 6.57
N THR A 12 1.43 8.19 7.66
CA THR A 12 1.44 9.66 7.63
C THR A 12 2.84 10.22 7.38
N ASN A 13 3.87 9.41 7.56
CA ASN A 13 5.26 9.79 7.36
C ASN A 13 5.74 9.46 5.94
N GLN A 14 6.87 10.04 5.56
CA GLN A 14 7.54 9.67 4.32
C GLN A 14 7.99 8.20 4.38
N MET A 15 7.58 7.42 3.38
CA MET A 15 8.06 6.06 3.19
C MET A 15 9.14 6.03 2.11
N THR A 16 10.19 5.25 2.34
CA THR A 16 11.29 5.06 1.39
C THR A 16 11.21 3.67 0.79
N LEU A 17 11.51 3.56 -0.51
CA LEU A 17 11.66 2.26 -1.18
C LEU A 17 13.03 1.66 -0.86
N ALA A 18 13.05 0.58 -0.08
CA ALA A 18 14.22 -0.20 0.25
C ALA A 18 14.33 -1.43 -0.68
N ASN A 19 15.54 -1.65 -1.22
CA ASN A 19 15.89 -2.83 -2.03
C ASN A 19 14.95 -3.09 -3.23
N GLY A 20 14.27 -2.05 -3.72
CA GLY A 20 13.32 -2.13 -4.84
C GLY A 20 12.02 -2.91 -4.56
N MET A 21 11.83 -3.45 -3.36
CA MET A 21 10.74 -4.39 -3.06
C MET A 21 10.00 -4.13 -1.75
N SER A 22 10.50 -3.22 -0.92
CA SER A 22 9.90 -2.90 0.38
C SER A 22 9.69 -1.41 0.55
N LEU A 23 8.51 -0.99 0.99
CA LEU A 23 8.28 0.36 1.50
C LEU A 23 8.53 0.36 3.00
N VAL A 24 9.36 1.29 3.48
CA VAL A 24 9.74 1.38 4.89
C VAL A 24 9.52 2.80 5.40
N ASP A 25 8.82 2.92 6.52
CA ASP A 25 8.75 4.13 7.33
C ASP A 25 9.83 4.04 8.42
N SER A 26 10.87 4.86 8.31
CA SER A 26 12.00 4.86 9.24
C SER A 26 11.67 5.37 10.64
N LEU A 27 10.57 6.13 10.79
CA LEU A 27 10.15 6.69 12.08
C LEU A 27 9.35 5.68 12.89
N THR A 28 8.47 4.92 12.23
CA THR A 28 7.61 3.94 12.91
C THR A 28 8.16 2.51 12.86
N GLY A 29 9.11 2.24 11.98
CA GLY A 29 9.60 0.89 11.70
C GLY A 29 8.62 0.02 10.89
N LYS A 30 7.47 0.58 10.47
CA LYS A 30 6.54 -0.14 9.61
C LYS A 30 7.19 -0.42 8.26
N SER A 31 7.01 -1.65 7.78
CA SER A 31 7.46 -2.03 6.45
C SER A 31 6.42 -2.90 5.77
N TYR A 32 6.34 -2.75 4.44
CA TYR A 32 5.46 -3.54 3.58
C TYR A 32 6.29 -4.03 2.39
N ARG A 33 6.33 -5.34 2.19
CA ARG A 33 7.17 -5.99 1.18
C ARG A 33 6.33 -6.82 0.21
N ILE A 34 6.82 -6.92 -1.02
CA ILE A 34 6.29 -7.89 -2.00
C ILE A 34 6.35 -9.31 -1.42
N GLY A 35 5.20 -9.98 -1.40
CA GLY A 35 5.03 -11.33 -0.85
C GLY A 35 4.37 -11.37 0.53
N ASP A 36 4.21 -10.22 1.20
CA ASP A 36 3.52 -10.15 2.48
C ASP A 36 2.03 -10.47 2.31
N SER A 37 1.51 -11.30 3.22
CA SER A 37 0.07 -11.51 3.35
C SER A 37 -0.55 -10.34 4.11
N VAL A 38 -1.48 -9.63 3.47
CA VAL A 38 -2.16 -8.47 4.06
C VAL A 38 -3.68 -8.63 3.99
N LYS A 39 -4.37 -7.99 4.93
CA LYS A 39 -5.82 -7.79 4.86
C LYS A 39 -6.09 -6.40 4.35
N VAL A 40 -6.98 -6.31 3.36
CA VAL A 40 -7.35 -5.05 2.73
C VAL A 40 -8.86 -4.87 2.71
N LYS A 41 -9.29 -3.62 2.70
CA LYS A 41 -10.68 -3.21 2.50
C LYS A 41 -10.80 -2.42 1.21
N LEU A 42 -11.81 -2.74 0.41
CA LEU A 42 -12.15 -2.00 -0.82
C LEU A 42 -12.67 -0.61 -0.47
N ILE A 43 -12.06 0.44 -1.03
CA ILE A 43 -12.47 1.82 -0.79
C ILE A 43 -12.93 2.55 -2.06
N GLY A 44 -12.60 2.04 -3.24
CA GLY A 44 -13.00 2.67 -4.50
C GLY A 44 -12.80 1.75 -5.69
N VAL A 45 -13.65 1.91 -6.70
CA VAL A 45 -13.50 1.25 -8.00
C VAL A 45 -13.77 2.29 -9.08
N SER A 46 -12.79 2.46 -9.98
CA SER A 46 -12.94 3.26 -11.19
C SER A 46 -13.02 2.34 -12.39
N ILE A 47 -14.23 2.11 -12.90
CA ILE A 47 -14.48 1.19 -14.02
C ILE A 47 -13.85 1.71 -15.31
N SER A 48 -13.90 3.02 -15.54
CA SER A 48 -13.35 3.65 -16.74
C SER A 48 -11.82 3.58 -16.80
N ALA A 49 -11.14 3.56 -15.65
CA ALA A 49 -9.69 3.45 -15.56
C ALA A 49 -9.21 2.01 -15.30
N GLY A 50 -10.11 1.08 -15.01
CA GLY A 50 -9.76 -0.28 -14.59
C GLY A 50 -9.05 -0.33 -13.23
N ASN A 51 -9.20 0.71 -12.39
CA ASN A 51 -8.48 0.85 -11.13
C ASN A 51 -9.34 0.41 -9.94
N VAL A 52 -8.70 -0.23 -8.98
CA VAL A 52 -9.28 -0.63 -7.70
C VAL A 52 -8.40 -0.10 -6.58
N ASP A 53 -9.00 0.65 -5.66
CA ASP A 53 -8.30 1.26 -4.52
C ASP A 53 -8.62 0.52 -3.22
N PHE A 54 -7.58 0.28 -2.43
CA PHE A 54 -7.64 -0.42 -1.15
C PHE A 54 -7.06 0.41 -0.01
N GLU A 55 -7.48 0.10 1.22
CA GLU A 55 -6.80 0.47 2.46
C GLU A 55 -6.48 -0.77 3.29
N LEU A 56 -5.43 -0.69 4.12
CA LEU A 56 -5.10 -1.77 5.07
C LEU A 56 -6.12 -1.78 6.23
N VAL A 57 -6.41 -2.99 6.73
CA VAL A 57 -7.28 -3.23 7.90
C VAL A 57 -6.47 -3.28 9.18
#